data_AF-T0ZA08-F1
#
_entry.id   AF-T0ZA08-F1
#
_cell.length_a   1.000
_cell.length_b   1.000
_cell.length_c   1.000
_cell.angle_alpha   90.00
_cell.angle_beta   90.00
_cell.angle_gamma   90.00
#
_symmetry.space_group_name_H-M   'P 1'
#
loop_
_entity.id
_entity.type
_entity.pdbx_description
1 polymer ?
#
loop_
_entity_poly.entity_id
_entity_poly.type
_entity_poly.pdbx_seq_one_letter_code
_entity_poly.pdbx_strand_id
1 'polypeptide(L)'
;MARVLRVDLGKNQIDLSLKRINDHQRREKVQAWKNEQRALRLLDQVATALRMKPEETHPLFAVGLVEKYGSLYNAFEVASAEPKRFVKENPKETWAQAFVQVAHDNIVPPSVEILGVLEITDPAPDGVLHVRDALLAAEAVDRQSVVIQYVGAPRYRLRVSAGQYKQAEEILKKASEAALRSITAAGGKGSFDRP
;
A
#
# COMPACT_ATOMS: atom_id res chain seq x y z
N MET A 1 9.34 -19.40 -21.84
CA MET A 1 10.58 -18.89 -21.24
C MET A 1 11.72 -19.80 -21.62
N ALA A 2 12.81 -19.25 -22.14
CA ALA A 2 14.01 -20.00 -22.51
C ALA A 2 15.22 -19.36 -21.83
N ARG A 3 16.20 -20.17 -21.43
CA ARG A 3 17.47 -19.67 -20.88
C ARG A 3 18.41 -19.38 -22.05
N VAL A 4 18.99 -18.19 -22.07
CA VAL A 4 20.05 -17.83 -23.03
C VAL A 4 21.28 -18.67 -22.70
N LEU A 5 21.73 -19.47 -23.67
CA LEU A 5 22.95 -20.27 -23.55
C LEU A 5 24.15 -19.48 -24.06
N ARG A 6 23.99 -18.83 -25.21
CA ARG A 6 25.05 -18.10 -25.90
C ARG A 6 24.45 -16.97 -26.71
N VAL A 7 25.14 -15.84 -26.72
CA VAL A 7 24.89 -14.70 -27.61
C VAL A 7 26.11 -14.55 -28.49
N ASP A 8 25.93 -14.66 -29.81
CA ASP A 8 26.99 -14.41 -30.79
C ASP A 8 26.71 -13.09 -31.53
N LEU A 9 27.40 -12.04 -31.08
CA LEU A 9 27.23 -10.66 -31.58
C LEU A 9 27.72 -10.49 -33.02
N GLY A 10 28.66 -11.34 -33.49
CA GLY A 10 29.20 -11.25 -34.85
C GLY A 10 28.26 -11.83 -35.91
N LYS A 11 27.37 -12.76 -35.50
CA LYS A 11 26.39 -13.42 -36.38
C LYS A 11 24.94 -13.05 -36.06
N ASN A 12 24.71 -12.17 -35.08
CA ASN A 12 23.37 -11.84 -34.57
C ASN A 12 22.52 -13.07 -34.21
N GLN A 13 23.15 -14.13 -33.68
CA GLN A 13 22.48 -15.37 -33.31
C GLN A 13 22.42 -15.52 -31.79
N ILE A 14 21.26 -15.95 -31.28
CA ILE A 14 21.03 -16.21 -29.85
C ILE A 14 20.54 -17.65 -29.69
N ASP A 15 21.32 -18.45 -28.97
CA ASP A 15 20.97 -19.84 -28.68
C ASP A 15 20.19 -19.93 -27.36
N LEU A 16 19.02 -20.56 -27.40
CA LEU A 16 18.07 -20.63 -26.29
C LEU A 16 17.79 -22.09 -25.90
N SER A 17 17.66 -22.38 -24.60
CA SER A 17 17.26 -23.70 -24.12
C SER A 17 16.02 -23.67 -23.24
N LEU A 18 15.07 -24.56 -23.55
CA LEU A 18 13.83 -24.76 -22.78
C LEU A 18 13.99 -25.82 -21.68
N LYS A 19 14.92 -26.77 -21.84
CA LYS A 19 15.03 -27.98 -20.99
C LYS A 19 15.75 -27.74 -19.65
N ARG A 20 16.51 -26.63 -19.53
CA ARG A 20 17.38 -26.33 -18.38
C ARG A 20 16.78 -25.30 -17.41
N ILE A 21 15.46 -25.23 -17.30
CA ILE A 21 14.77 -24.28 -16.42
C ILE A 21 14.04 -25.08 -15.34
N ASN A 22 14.43 -24.87 -14.08
CA ASN A 22 13.75 -25.44 -12.92
C ASN A 22 12.36 -24.78 -12.74
N ASP A 23 11.38 -25.49 -12.19
CA ASP A 23 10.02 -24.98 -11.97
C ASP A 23 9.98 -23.76 -11.03
N HIS A 24 10.87 -23.70 -10.05
CA HIS A 24 11.02 -22.50 -9.20
C HIS A 24 11.45 -21.27 -10.02
N GLN A 25 12.52 -21.41 -10.81
CA GLN A 25 13.03 -20.35 -11.70
C GLN A 25 12.01 -19.94 -12.76
N ARG A 26 11.23 -20.90 -13.27
CA ARG A 26 10.13 -20.64 -14.19
C ARG A 26 9.08 -19.75 -13.53
N ARG A 27 8.63 -20.09 -12.32
CA ARG A 27 7.62 -19.32 -11.58
C ARG A 27 8.10 -17.90 -11.28
N GLU A 28 9.32 -17.76 -10.78
CA GLU A 28 9.91 -16.44 -10.48
C GLU A 28 10.01 -15.57 -11.73
N LYS A 29 10.53 -16.11 -12.83
CA LYS A 29 10.63 -15.35 -14.07
C LYS A 29 9.26 -14.99 -14.65
N VAL A 30 8.28 -15.89 -14.59
CA VAL A 30 6.89 -15.58 -14.99
C VAL A 30 6.34 -14.42 -14.17
N GLN A 31 6.59 -14.41 -12.86
CA GLN A 31 6.16 -13.32 -12.01
C GLN A 31 6.89 -12.01 -12.34
N ALA A 32 8.21 -12.05 -12.52
CA ALA A 32 9.00 -10.88 -12.91
C ALA A 32 8.52 -10.30 -14.25
N TRP A 33 8.27 -11.14 -15.26
CA TRP A 33 7.73 -10.71 -16.55
C TRP A 33 6.34 -10.08 -16.43
N LYS A 34 5.44 -10.66 -15.62
CA LYS A 34 4.12 -10.06 -15.34
C LYS A 34 4.24 -8.71 -14.66
N ASN A 35 5.16 -8.59 -13.70
CA ASN A 35 5.42 -7.35 -12.96
C ASN A 35 5.97 -6.26 -13.91
N GLU A 36 6.91 -6.61 -14.80
CA GLU A 36 7.43 -5.69 -15.83
C GLU A 36 6.34 -5.23 -16.80
N GLN A 37 5.51 -6.15 -17.31
CA GLN A 37 4.37 -5.79 -18.17
C GLN A 37 3.38 -4.86 -17.47
N ARG A 38 3.13 -5.09 -16.17
CA ARG A 38 2.30 -4.20 -15.36
C ARG A 38 2.97 -2.82 -15.22
N ALA A 39 4.26 -2.78 -14.90
CA ALA A 39 4.99 -1.53 -14.74
C ALA A 39 5.03 -0.69 -16.03
N LEU A 40 5.17 -1.31 -17.20
CA LEU A 40 5.08 -0.61 -18.49
C LEU A 40 3.71 0.04 -18.70
N ARG A 41 2.62 -0.67 -18.39
CA ARG A 41 1.26 -0.10 -18.47
C ARG A 41 1.08 1.09 -17.50
N LEU A 42 1.66 1.02 -16.31
CA LEU A 42 1.64 2.13 -15.35
C LEU A 42 2.47 3.31 -15.87
N LEU A 43 3.61 3.05 -16.51
CA LEU A 43 4.41 4.07 -17.16
C LEU A 43 3.61 4.81 -18.24
N ASP A 44 2.85 4.09 -19.07
CA ASP A 44 1.98 4.67 -20.10
C ASP A 44 0.89 5.56 -19.47
N GLN A 45 0.33 5.16 -18.32
CA GLN A 45 -0.62 5.97 -17.57
C GLN A 45 0.02 7.25 -17.02
N VAL A 46 1.26 7.17 -16.51
CA VAL A 46 2.02 8.34 -16.07
C VAL A 46 2.30 9.27 -17.25
N ALA A 47 2.70 8.74 -18.41
CA ALA A 47 2.93 9.52 -19.63
C ALA A 47 1.65 10.27 -20.06
N THR A 48 0.51 9.58 -20.00
CA THR A 48 -0.81 10.15 -20.30
C THR A 48 -1.17 11.28 -19.33
N ALA A 49 -0.93 11.08 -18.03
CA ALA A 49 -1.18 12.09 -17.00
C ALA A 49 -0.33 13.35 -17.21
N LEU A 50 0.90 13.18 -17.71
CA LEU A 50 1.83 14.27 -18.01
C LEU A 50 1.65 14.88 -19.41
N ARG A 51 0.74 14.33 -20.22
CA ARG A 51 0.52 14.71 -21.63
C ARG A 51 1.80 14.62 -22.47
N MET A 52 2.63 13.62 -22.20
CA MET A 52 3.87 13.34 -22.93
C MET A 52 3.78 12.04 -23.73
N LYS A 53 4.69 11.84 -24.68
CA LYS A 53 4.77 10.56 -25.39
C LYS A 53 5.42 9.49 -24.50
N PRO A 54 4.97 8.23 -24.54
CA PRO A 54 5.60 7.14 -23.79
C PRO A 54 7.11 7.01 -24.04
N GLU A 55 7.53 7.24 -25.29
CA GLU A 55 8.93 7.21 -25.72
C GLU A 55 9.82 8.21 -24.97
N GLU A 56 9.27 9.35 -24.56
CA GLU A 56 10.01 10.40 -23.85
C GLU A 56 10.19 10.05 -22.36
N THR A 57 9.34 9.20 -21.79
CA THR A 57 9.44 8.82 -20.36
C THR A 57 10.63 7.91 -20.07
N HIS A 58 11.06 7.12 -21.06
CA HIS A 58 12.17 6.19 -20.93
C HIS A 58 13.51 6.87 -20.63
N PRO A 59 14.01 7.79 -21.48
CA PRO A 59 15.26 8.49 -21.22
C PRO A 59 15.15 9.50 -20.08
N LEU A 60 13.95 10.03 -19.80
CA LEU A 60 13.74 11.05 -18.77
C LEU A 60 13.91 10.47 -17.35
N PHE A 61 13.20 9.38 -17.04
CA PHE A 61 13.24 8.80 -15.69
C PHE A 61 13.21 7.28 -15.66
N ALA A 62 12.65 6.58 -16.65
CA ALA A 62 12.50 5.12 -16.56
C ALA A 62 13.86 4.40 -16.48
N VAL A 63 14.85 4.82 -17.25
CA VAL A 63 16.21 4.23 -17.20
C VAL A 63 16.86 4.44 -15.83
N GLY A 64 16.83 5.67 -15.30
CA GLY A 64 17.39 5.98 -13.98
C GLY A 64 16.68 5.25 -12.83
N LEU A 65 15.36 5.07 -12.92
CA LEU A 65 14.60 4.28 -11.94
C LEU A 65 14.97 2.78 -12.00
N VAL A 66 15.18 2.23 -13.19
CA VAL A 66 15.62 0.82 -13.35
C VAL A 66 17.02 0.62 -12.79
N GLU A 67 17.95 1.53 -13.04
CA GLU A 67 19.31 1.44 -12.49
C GLU A 67 19.32 1.50 -10.96
N LYS A 68 18.44 2.33 -10.38
CA LYS A 68 18.39 2.55 -8.93
C LYS A 68 17.59 1.50 -8.16
N TYR A 69 16.45 1.07 -8.67
CA TYR A 69 15.52 0.14 -7.99
C TYR A 69 15.54 -1.27 -8.60
N GLY A 70 16.35 -1.50 -9.63
CA GLY A 70 16.51 -2.77 -10.35
C GLY A 70 15.40 -3.07 -11.37
N SER A 71 14.18 -2.59 -11.12
CA SER A 71 13.05 -2.71 -12.06
C SER A 71 12.08 -1.54 -11.90
N LEU A 72 11.32 -1.25 -12.96
CA LEU A 72 10.25 -0.24 -12.91
C LEU A 72 9.18 -0.62 -11.89
N TYR A 73 8.86 -1.91 -11.76
CA TYR A 73 7.86 -2.37 -10.82
C TYR A 73 8.26 -2.08 -9.37
N ASN A 74 9.51 -2.36 -9.00
CA ASN A 74 10.04 -2.01 -7.68
C ASN A 74 10.02 -0.50 -7.42
N ALA A 75 10.30 0.32 -8.45
CA ALA A 75 10.23 1.76 -8.33
C ALA A 75 8.79 2.23 -8.01
N PHE A 76 7.78 1.65 -8.65
CA PHE A 76 6.37 1.91 -8.33
C PHE A 76 5.99 1.38 -6.93
N GLU A 77 6.50 0.23 -6.48
CA GLU A 77 6.25 -0.27 -5.12
C GLU A 77 6.81 0.68 -4.06
N VAL A 78 8.05 1.15 -4.23
CA VAL A 78 8.66 2.13 -3.33
C VAL A 78 7.93 3.47 -3.38
N ALA A 79 7.50 3.92 -4.56
CA ALA A 79 6.72 5.14 -4.72
C ALA A 79 5.36 5.06 -4.00
N SER A 80 4.70 3.89 -4.01
CA SER A 80 3.44 3.66 -3.31
C SER A 80 3.66 3.55 -1.79
N ALA A 81 4.71 2.86 -1.34
CA ALA A 81 4.99 2.66 0.09
C ALA A 81 5.52 3.92 0.79
N GLU A 82 6.42 4.68 0.15
CA GLU A 82 7.08 5.85 0.73
C GLU A 82 7.05 7.07 -0.22
N PRO A 83 5.87 7.66 -0.48
CA PRO A 83 5.69 8.72 -1.46
C PRO A 83 6.58 9.95 -1.17
N LYS A 84 6.71 10.32 0.11
CA LYS A 84 7.53 11.48 0.53
C LYS A 84 9.02 11.27 0.29
N ARG A 85 9.51 10.04 0.46
CA ARG A 85 10.92 9.68 0.22
C ARG A 85 11.19 9.66 -1.28
N PHE A 86 10.29 9.06 -2.05
CA PHE A 86 10.40 8.99 -3.51
C PHE A 86 10.46 10.39 -4.15
N VAL A 87 9.61 11.33 -3.71
CA VAL A 87 9.63 12.72 -4.20
C VAL A 87 10.90 13.46 -3.79
N LYS A 88 11.42 13.25 -2.56
CA LYS A 88 12.69 13.86 -2.12
C LYS A 88 13.90 13.37 -2.89
N GLU A 89 13.89 12.10 -3.28
CA GLU A 89 14.96 11.49 -4.07
C GLU A 89 14.91 11.89 -5.55
N ASN A 90 13.79 12.46 -6.02
CA ASN A 90 13.61 12.98 -7.38
C ASN A 90 13.08 14.44 -7.35
N PRO A 91 13.83 15.39 -6.74
CA PRO A 91 13.27 16.65 -6.23
C PRO A 91 12.96 17.71 -7.29
N LYS A 92 13.20 17.47 -8.58
CA LYS A 92 13.13 18.50 -9.63
C LYS A 92 12.02 18.33 -10.66
N GLU A 93 11.18 17.31 -10.55
CA GLU A 93 10.42 16.91 -11.73
C GLU A 93 8.93 16.73 -11.47
N THR A 94 8.14 17.46 -12.26
CA THR A 94 6.67 17.41 -12.32
C THR A 94 6.13 15.98 -12.51
N TRP A 95 6.94 15.07 -13.05
CA TRP A 95 6.60 13.67 -13.20
C TRP A 95 6.60 12.88 -11.89
N ALA A 96 7.38 13.25 -10.87
CA ALA A 96 7.50 12.45 -9.65
C ALA A 96 6.18 12.38 -8.88
N GLN A 97 5.41 13.48 -8.87
CA GLN A 97 4.08 13.50 -8.26
C GLN A 97 3.06 12.68 -9.04
N ALA A 98 3.05 12.81 -10.37
CA ALA A 98 2.18 12.01 -11.23
C ALA A 98 2.50 10.50 -11.12
N PHE A 99 3.79 10.18 -11.03
CA PHE A 99 4.28 8.81 -10.84
C PHE A 99 3.80 8.22 -9.51
N VAL A 100 3.95 8.95 -8.41
CA VAL A 100 3.46 8.54 -7.09
C VAL A 100 1.94 8.37 -7.07
N GLN A 101 1.20 9.26 -7.73
CA GLN A 101 -0.26 9.16 -7.80
C GLN A 101 -0.69 7.87 -8.53
N VAL A 102 -0.10 7.61 -9.70
CA VAL A 102 -0.39 6.38 -10.46
C VAL A 102 0.05 5.13 -9.68
N ALA A 103 1.17 5.20 -8.97
CA ALA A 103 1.66 4.13 -8.10
C ALA A 103 0.64 3.81 -7.00
N HIS A 104 0.16 4.82 -6.28
CA HIS A 104 -0.81 4.69 -5.21
C HIS A 104 -2.13 4.11 -5.71
N ASP A 105 -2.63 4.58 -6.85
CA ASP A 105 -3.93 4.19 -7.37
C ASP A 105 -3.94 2.76 -7.94
N ASN A 106 -2.80 2.24 -8.39
CA ASN A 106 -2.72 0.95 -9.08
C ASN A 106 -1.92 -0.14 -8.34
N ILE A 107 -1.07 0.25 -7.38
CA ILE A 107 -0.30 -0.68 -6.55
C ILE A 107 -0.78 -0.51 -5.12
N VAL A 108 -1.64 -1.45 -4.70
CA VAL A 108 -2.00 -1.63 -3.30
C VAL A 108 -0.76 -2.18 -2.59
N PRO A 109 -0.14 -1.44 -1.67
CA PRO A 109 0.96 -1.96 -0.88
C PRO A 109 0.50 -3.20 -0.11
N PRO A 110 1.39 -4.15 0.19
CA PRO A 110 1.06 -5.23 1.11
C PRO A 110 0.75 -4.61 2.48
N SER A 111 -0.53 -4.50 2.81
CA SER A 111 -1.01 -4.07 4.11
C SER A 111 -1.50 -5.26 4.92
N VAL A 112 -1.38 -5.12 6.23
CA VAL A 112 -1.93 -6.04 7.21
C VAL A 112 -3.16 -5.38 7.80
N GLU A 113 -4.28 -6.10 7.78
CA GLU A 113 -5.49 -5.69 8.48
C GLU A 113 -5.59 -6.43 9.82
N ILE A 114 -5.77 -5.68 10.90
CA ILE A 114 -6.07 -6.22 12.23
C ILE A 114 -7.49 -5.79 12.61
N LEU A 115 -8.22 -6.71 13.23
CA LEU A 115 -9.57 -6.49 13.72
C LEU A 115 -9.55 -6.41 15.25
N GLY A 116 -10.32 -5.48 15.80
CA GLY A 116 -10.64 -5.39 17.21
C GLY A 116 -12.14 -5.14 17.38
N VAL A 117 -12.71 -5.57 18.50
CA VAL A 117 -14.09 -5.31 18.85
C VAL A 117 -14.11 -4.40 20.07
N LEU A 118 -14.83 -3.30 19.95
CA LEU A 118 -15.06 -2.34 21.01
C LEU A 118 -16.51 -2.46 21.46
N GLU A 119 -16.73 -2.75 22.73
CA GLU A 119 -18.06 -2.79 23.32
C GLU A 119 -18.25 -1.53 24.14
N ILE A 120 -19.15 -0.65 23.71
CA ILE A 120 -19.45 0.60 24.41
C ILE A 120 -20.91 0.62 24.84
N THR A 121 -21.15 0.96 26.10
CA THR A 121 -22.50 1.13 26.65
C THR A 121 -22.55 2.40 27.49
N ASP A 122 -23.56 3.22 27.24
CA ASP A 122 -23.84 4.42 28.04
C ASP A 122 -25.34 4.46 28.36
N PRO A 123 -25.73 4.41 29.66
CA PRO A 123 -27.12 4.47 30.08
C PRO A 123 -27.70 5.89 30.10
N ALA A 124 -26.91 6.93 29.81
CA ALA A 124 -27.38 8.31 29.82
C ALA A 124 -28.40 8.59 28.69
N PRO A 125 -29.31 9.57 28.87
CA PRO A 125 -30.29 9.96 27.84
C PRO A 125 -29.63 10.40 26.52
N ASP A 126 -28.42 10.95 26.62
CA ASP A 126 -27.55 11.42 25.56
C ASP A 126 -26.42 10.43 25.21
N GLY A 127 -26.50 9.18 25.68
CA GLY A 127 -25.45 8.17 25.51
C GLY A 127 -25.07 7.88 24.05
N VAL A 128 -26.00 8.07 23.10
CA VAL A 128 -25.69 7.95 21.66
C VAL A 128 -24.68 9.00 21.19
N LEU A 129 -24.75 10.22 21.72
CA LEU A 129 -23.78 11.28 21.41
C LEU A 129 -22.41 10.95 21.99
N HIS A 130 -22.36 10.46 23.23
CA HIS A 130 -21.11 10.05 23.87
C HIS A 130 -20.44 8.89 23.14
N VAL A 131 -21.21 7.90 22.68
CA VAL A 131 -20.69 6.80 21.87
C VAL A 131 -20.15 7.32 20.55
N ARG A 132 -20.88 8.21 19.87
CA ARG A 132 -20.42 8.82 18.61
C ARG A 132 -19.10 9.56 18.81
N ASP A 133 -19.01 10.38 19.84
CA ASP A 133 -17.81 11.18 20.11
C ASP A 133 -16.62 10.29 20.51
N ALA A 134 -16.86 9.18 21.22
CA ALA A 134 -15.84 8.17 21.51
C ALA A 134 -15.32 7.46 20.24
N LEU A 135 -16.20 7.10 19.31
CA LEU A 135 -15.79 6.50 18.04
C LEU A 135 -15.03 7.50 17.16
N LEU A 136 -15.47 8.76 17.12
CA LEU A 136 -14.76 9.84 16.41
C LEU A 136 -13.37 10.08 17.01
N ALA A 137 -13.22 9.98 18.33
CA ALA A 137 -11.92 10.08 19.00
C ALA A 137 -10.97 8.94 18.61
N ALA A 138 -11.49 7.70 18.47
CA ALA A 138 -10.70 6.57 17.98
C ALA A 138 -10.27 6.74 16.52
N GLU A 139 -11.17 7.20 15.65
CA GLU A 139 -10.88 7.47 14.23
C GLU A 139 -9.90 8.65 14.07
N ALA A 140 -9.94 9.63 14.97
CA ALA A 140 -9.04 10.79 14.93
C ALA A 140 -7.57 10.44 15.21
N VAL A 141 -7.27 9.26 15.79
CA VAL A 141 -5.89 8.79 15.99
C VAL A 141 -5.18 8.61 14.65
N ASP A 142 -5.86 7.99 13.69
CA ASP A 142 -5.37 7.84 12.33
C ASP A 142 -6.54 7.59 11.36
N ARG A 143 -7.04 8.67 10.77
CA ARG A 143 -8.18 8.65 9.84
C ARG A 143 -7.93 7.85 8.56
N GLN A 144 -6.67 7.60 8.20
CA GLN A 144 -6.36 6.86 6.98
C GLN A 144 -6.30 5.35 7.25
N SER A 145 -5.84 4.97 8.44
CA SER A 145 -5.60 3.57 8.79
C SER A 145 -6.75 2.93 9.57
N VAL A 146 -7.54 3.72 10.30
CA VAL A 146 -8.61 3.22 11.20
C VAL A 146 -9.98 3.38 10.54
N VAL A 147 -10.70 2.26 10.40
CA VAL A 147 -12.09 2.23 9.93
C VAL A 147 -12.96 1.57 10.99
N ILE A 148 -14.01 2.27 11.41
CA ILE A 148 -14.96 1.77 12.41
C ILE A 148 -16.22 1.29 11.69
N GLN A 149 -16.64 0.06 11.98
CA GLN A 149 -17.85 -0.55 11.43
C GLN A 149 -18.85 -0.82 12.54
N TYR A 150 -20.09 -0.39 12.32
CA TYR A 150 -21.21 -0.74 13.19
C TYR A 150 -21.59 -2.20 12.95
N VAL A 151 -21.45 -3.05 13.96
CA VAL A 151 -21.87 -4.46 13.90
C VAL A 151 -23.25 -4.63 14.54
N GLY A 152 -23.50 -3.91 15.64
CA GLY A 152 -24.78 -3.89 16.35
C GLY A 152 -24.53 -3.50 17.79
N ALA A 153 -25.38 -2.66 18.38
CA ALA A 153 -25.18 -2.21 19.76
C ALA A 153 -25.15 -3.40 20.73
N PRO A 154 -24.21 -3.44 21.72
CA PRO A 154 -23.19 -2.43 22.05
C PRO A 154 -21.83 -2.58 21.33
N ARG A 155 -21.73 -3.43 20.29
CA ARG A 155 -20.47 -3.86 19.64
C ARG A 155 -20.14 -3.05 18.36
N TYR A 156 -18.93 -2.54 18.31
CA TYR A 156 -18.34 -1.80 17.20
C TYR A 156 -17.05 -2.47 16.76
N ARG A 157 -16.86 -2.70 15.47
CA ARG A 157 -15.64 -3.33 14.95
C ARG A 157 -14.66 -2.26 14.52
N LEU A 158 -13.47 -2.24 15.12
CA LEU A 158 -12.33 -1.49 14.64
C LEU A 158 -11.57 -2.34 13.62
N ARG A 159 -11.32 -1.79 12.43
CA ARG A 159 -10.41 -2.32 11.44
C ARG A 159 -9.24 -1.36 11.30
N VAL A 160 -8.03 -1.87 11.46
CA VAL A 160 -6.81 -1.08 11.31
C VAL A 160 -5.97 -1.70 10.21
N SER A 161 -5.65 -0.92 9.18
CA SER A 161 -4.78 -1.32 8.08
C SER A 161 -3.44 -0.59 8.20
N ALA A 162 -2.33 -1.32 8.25
CA ALA A 162 -0.99 -0.72 8.22
C ALA A 162 0.01 -1.60 7.46
N GLY A 163 1.17 -1.04 7.09
CA GLY A 163 2.21 -1.77 6.35
C GLY A 163 2.90 -2.87 7.16
N GLN A 164 2.78 -2.87 8.49
CA GLN A 164 3.38 -3.88 9.37
C GLN A 164 2.49 -4.18 10.59
N TYR A 165 2.49 -5.45 11.04
CA TYR A 165 1.73 -5.89 12.22
C TYR A 165 1.96 -5.03 13.48
N LYS A 166 3.23 -4.71 13.78
CA LYS A 166 3.58 -3.91 14.96
C LYS A 166 2.97 -2.51 14.93
N GLN A 167 2.98 -1.87 13.76
CA GLN A 167 2.40 -0.54 13.57
C GLN A 167 0.87 -0.59 13.69
N ALA A 168 0.24 -1.58 13.05
CA ALA A 168 -1.21 -1.77 13.14
C ALA A 168 -1.66 -2.02 14.59
N GLU A 169 -0.90 -2.79 15.37
CA GLU A 169 -1.19 -3.07 16.77
C GLU A 169 -1.03 -1.84 17.67
N GLU A 170 -0.01 -1.03 17.43
CA GLU A 170 0.19 0.23 18.15
C GLU A 170 -0.95 1.22 17.87
N ILE A 171 -1.37 1.36 16.60
CA ILE A 171 -2.49 2.20 16.19
C ILE A 171 -3.80 1.70 16.82
N LEU A 172 -4.06 0.39 16.75
CA LEU A 172 -5.25 -0.23 17.34
C LEU A 172 -5.35 0.03 18.84
N LYS A 173 -4.23 -0.11 19.57
CA LYS A 173 -4.18 0.16 21.01
C LYS A 173 -4.42 1.64 21.32
N LYS A 174 -3.81 2.56 20.57
CA LYS A 174 -4.03 4.00 20.74
C LYS A 174 -5.49 4.38 20.46
N ALA A 175 -6.08 3.82 19.41
CA ALA A 175 -7.47 4.08 19.04
C ALA A 175 -8.46 3.53 20.07
N SER A 176 -8.24 2.31 20.58
CA SER A 176 -9.09 1.74 21.63
C SER A 176 -8.96 2.52 22.94
N GLU A 177 -7.76 2.90 23.35
CA GLU A 177 -7.56 3.75 24.53
C GLU A 177 -8.24 5.12 24.39
N ALA A 178 -8.20 5.75 23.21
CA ALA A 178 -8.86 7.02 22.97
C ALA A 178 -10.39 6.92 23.11
N ALA A 179 -11.01 5.89 22.54
CA ALA A 179 -12.44 5.64 22.71
C ALA A 179 -12.80 5.35 24.18
N LEU A 180 -12.02 4.51 24.86
CA LEU A 180 -12.26 4.16 26.26
C LEU A 180 -12.14 5.38 27.19
N ARG A 181 -11.18 6.27 26.95
CA ARG A 181 -11.03 7.52 27.71
C ARG A 181 -12.19 8.48 27.46
N SER A 182 -12.63 8.61 26.21
CA SER A 182 -13.76 9.48 25.86
C SER A 182 -15.06 9.00 26.52
N ILE A 183 -15.34 7.69 26.51
CA ILE A 183 -16.57 7.17 27.10
C ILE A 183 -16.55 7.20 28.63
N THR A 184 -15.41 6.89 29.25
CA THR A 184 -15.28 6.94 30.72
C THR A 184 -15.39 8.37 31.25
N ALA A 185 -14.89 9.37 30.51
CA ALA A 185 -15.10 10.78 30.82
C ALA A 185 -16.57 11.21 30.75
N ALA A 186 -17.34 10.60 29.85
CA ALA A 186 -18.79 10.83 29.71
C ALA A 186 -19.64 10.01 30.72
N GLY A 187 -19.02 9.13 31.51
CA GLY A 187 -19.71 8.29 32.51
C GLY A 187 -20.22 6.94 31.98
N GLY A 188 -19.95 6.62 30.71
CA GLY A 188 -20.25 5.31 30.12
C GLY A 188 -19.19 4.25 30.41
N LYS A 189 -19.48 3.01 29.99
CA LYS A 189 -18.59 1.85 30.13
C LYS A 189 -18.13 1.38 28.75
N GLY A 190 -16.85 1.03 28.65
CA GLY A 190 -16.27 0.48 27.43
C GLY A 190 -15.36 -0.70 27.73
N SER A 191 -15.38 -1.71 26.86
CA SER A 191 -14.44 -2.82 26.84
C SER A 191 -13.85 -2.99 25.44
N PHE A 192 -12.63 -3.49 25.36
CA PHE A 192 -11.97 -3.84 24.11
C PHE A 192 -11.62 -5.32 24.11
N ASP A 193 -12.08 -6.04 23.11
CA ASP A 193 -11.84 -7.46 22.90
C ASP A 193 -11.10 -7.68 21.57
N ARG A 194 -10.14 -8.59 21.59
CA ARG A 194 -9.41 -9.03 20.41
C ARG A 194 -9.65 -10.54 20.24
N PRO A 195 -10.34 -10.96 19.17
CA PRO A 195 -10.51 -12.38 18.86
C PRO A 195 -9.22 -13.05 18.41
#